data_AF-A0A538QYI1-F1
#
_entry.id   AF-A0A538QYI1-F1
#
_cell.length_a   1.000
_cell.length_b   1.000
_cell.length_c   1.000
_cell.angle_alpha   90.00
_cell.angle_beta   90.00
_cell.angle_gamma   90.00
#
_symmetry.space_group_name_H-M   'P 1'
#
loop_
_entity.id
_entity.type
_entity.pdbx_description
1 polymer ?
#
loop_
_entity_poly.entity_id
_entity_poly.type
_entity_poly.pdbx_seq_one_letter_code
_entity_poly.pdbx_strand_id
1 'polypeptide(L)'
;MLEQIEARTGVRPTELLVDGGYPSHDTIDQATAAGVTFCAPVPKPRSKASETPDPPPIDPHLPKPGDSDAVAAWRVRMGTDDAKQIYKQRAATAETVNADAKAHRGMATTALRGLDKVTGSACRFALTYNILRFLIVSA
;
A
#
# COMPACT_ATOMS: atom_id res chain seq x y z
N MET A 1 -1.80 -2.31 -10.03
CA MET A 1 -0.58 -1.71 -9.44
C MET A 1 0.67 -2.45 -9.89
N LEU A 2 0.73 -3.77 -9.72
CA LEU A 2 1.87 -4.60 -10.13
C LEU A 2 2.28 -4.40 -11.60
N GLU A 3 1.31 -4.45 -12.51
CA GLU A 3 1.54 -4.22 -13.95
C GLU A 3 2.18 -2.85 -14.26
N GLN A 4 1.77 -1.80 -13.55
CA GLN A 4 2.33 -0.46 -13.76
C GLN A 4 3.77 -0.35 -13.25
N ILE A 5 4.12 -1.10 -12.19
CA ILE A 5 5.50 -1.16 -11.70
C ILE A 5 6.34 -1.84 -12.78
N GLU A 6 5.95 -3.04 -13.20
CA GLU A 6 6.68 -3.81 -14.21
C GLU A 6 6.81 -3.05 -15.54
N ALA A 7 5.75 -2.41 -16.03
CA ALA A 7 5.79 -1.62 -17.25
C ALA A 7 6.73 -0.40 -17.16
N ARG A 8 6.94 0.18 -15.97
CA ARG A 8 7.77 1.38 -15.79
C ARG A 8 9.22 1.07 -15.43
N THR A 9 9.45 -0.02 -14.69
CA THR A 9 10.79 -0.40 -14.21
C THR A 9 11.42 -1.52 -15.03
N GLY A 10 10.62 -2.25 -15.82
CA GLY A 10 11.03 -3.48 -16.49
C GLY A 10 11.23 -4.66 -15.52
N VAL A 11 10.91 -4.49 -14.24
CA VAL A 11 11.18 -5.48 -13.18
C VAL A 11 9.92 -5.77 -12.40
N ARG A 12 9.57 -7.05 -12.29
CA ARG A 12 8.53 -7.51 -11.37
C ARG A 12 9.10 -7.58 -9.95
N PRO A 13 8.52 -6.86 -8.97
CA PRO A 13 8.98 -6.93 -7.59
C PRO A 13 8.71 -8.31 -6.99
N THR A 14 9.62 -8.79 -6.15
CA THR A 14 9.40 -10.00 -5.34
C THR A 14 8.43 -9.75 -4.19
N GLU A 15 8.41 -8.53 -3.66
CA GLU A 15 7.54 -8.10 -2.56
C GLU A 15 6.80 -6.81 -2.94
N LEU A 16 5.49 -6.78 -2.71
CA LEU A 16 4.64 -5.63 -2.99
C LEU A 16 4.05 -5.07 -1.69
N LEU A 17 4.52 -3.89 -1.31
CA LEU A 17 4.10 -3.15 -0.11
C LEU A 17 2.94 -2.20 -0.42
N VAL A 18 1.78 -2.42 0.19
CA VAL A 18 0.54 -1.70 -0.12
C VAL A 18 -0.12 -1.13 1.14
N ASP A 19 -0.77 0.04 1.02
CA ASP A 19 -1.52 0.64 2.13
C ASP A 19 -2.71 -0.23 2.55
N GLY A 20 -3.11 -0.14 3.82
CA GLY A 20 -4.21 -0.94 4.39
C GLY A 20 -5.59 -0.67 3.79
N GLY A 21 -5.75 0.39 2.99
CA GLY A 21 -7.00 0.71 2.29
C GLY A 21 -7.17 0.06 0.90
N TYR A 22 -6.13 -0.56 0.34
CA TYR A 22 -6.18 -1.18 -0.99
C TYR A 22 -6.22 -2.72 -1.06
N PRO A 23 -5.91 -3.53 -0.02
CA PRO A 23 -6.00 -4.98 -0.16
C PRO A 23 -7.45 -5.43 -0.37
N SER A 24 -7.71 -6.05 -1.51
CA SER A 24 -8.86 -6.95 -1.72
C SER A 24 -8.36 -8.39 -1.81
N HIS A 25 -9.23 -9.37 -1.50
CA HIS A 25 -8.88 -10.79 -1.62
C HIS A 25 -8.39 -11.12 -3.03
N ASP A 26 -9.12 -10.65 -4.05
CA ASP A 26 -8.76 -10.79 -5.46
C ASP A 26 -7.37 -10.20 -5.80
N THR A 27 -7.04 -9.03 -5.26
CA THR A 27 -5.70 -8.42 -5.50
C THR A 27 -4.58 -9.24 -4.86
N ILE A 28 -4.83 -9.83 -3.69
CA ILE A 28 -3.86 -10.70 -2.99
C ILE A 28 -3.66 -12.00 -3.78
N ASP A 29 -4.75 -12.58 -4.27
CA ASP A 29 -4.74 -13.79 -5.08
C ASP A 29 -3.96 -13.57 -6.39
N GLN A 30 -4.25 -12.47 -7.10
CA GLN A 30 -3.55 -12.11 -8.33
C GLN A 30 -2.05 -11.86 -8.11
N ALA A 31 -1.69 -11.15 -7.03
CA ALA A 31 -0.28 -10.91 -6.71
C ALA A 31 0.45 -12.23 -6.40
N THR A 32 -0.19 -13.12 -5.64
CA THR A 32 0.38 -14.42 -5.28
C THR A 32 0.52 -15.32 -6.51
N ALA A 33 -0.49 -15.35 -7.40
CA ALA A 33 -0.44 -16.07 -8.67
C ALA A 33 0.66 -15.53 -9.60
N ALA A 34 0.98 -14.24 -9.51
CA ALA A 34 2.10 -13.63 -10.22
C ALA A 34 3.48 -13.88 -9.58
N GLY A 35 3.54 -14.66 -8.49
CA GLY A 35 4.77 -14.98 -7.75
C GLY A 35 5.24 -13.86 -6.81
N VAL A 36 4.37 -12.90 -6.47
CA VAL A 36 4.71 -11.72 -5.69
C VAL A 36 4.18 -11.83 -4.27
N THR A 37 5.05 -11.61 -3.29
CA THR A 37 4.69 -11.55 -1.88
C THR A 37 3.96 -10.25 -1.57
N PHE A 38 2.66 -10.33 -1.32
CA PHE A 38 1.82 -9.19 -1.00
C PHE A 38 1.89 -8.82 0.50
N CYS A 39 2.28 -7.59 0.81
CA CYS A 39 2.47 -7.07 2.17
C CYS A 39 1.60 -5.83 2.40
N ALA A 40 0.49 -6.02 3.11
CA ALA A 40 -0.41 -4.94 3.53
C ALA A 40 -0.97 -5.23 4.91
N PRO A 41 -1.31 -4.20 5.72
CA PRO A 41 -1.92 -4.40 7.03
C PRO A 41 -3.22 -5.17 6.93
N VAL A 42 -3.45 -6.10 7.85
CA VAL A 42 -4.72 -6.81 7.94
C VAL A 42 -5.76 -5.88 8.57
N PRO A 43 -6.93 -5.66 7.93
CA PRO A 43 -7.97 -4.82 8.50
C PRO A 43 -8.43 -5.34 9.86
N LYS A 44 -8.68 -4.42 10.80
CA LYS A 44 -9.30 -4.79 12.08
C LYS A 44 -10.64 -5.47 11.83
N PRO A 45 -10.99 -6.53 12.57
CA PRO A 45 -12.30 -7.14 12.48
C PRO A 45 -13.36 -6.06 12.72
N ARG A 46 -14.36 -5.97 11.82
CA ARG A 46 -15.52 -5.14 12.11
C ARG A 46 -16.26 -5.82 13.26
N SER A 47 -16.36 -5.17 14.41
CA SER A 47 -17.32 -5.55 15.42
C SER A 47 -18.70 -5.39 14.79
N LYS A 48 -19.32 -6.48 14.33
CA LYS A 48 -20.77 -6.49 14.30
C LYS A 48 -21.20 -6.27 15.74
N ALA A 49 -22.17 -5.40 15.99
CA ALA A 49 -22.78 -5.29 17.31
C ALA A 49 -23.22 -6.70 17.70
N SER A 50 -22.44 -7.37 18.53
CA SER A 50 -22.82 -8.66 19.08
C SER A 50 -23.93 -8.37 20.07
N GLU A 51 -24.94 -9.23 20.10
CA GLU A 51 -25.95 -9.23 21.17
C GLU A 51 -25.31 -9.48 22.55
N THR A 52 -24.05 -9.93 22.57
CA THR A 52 -23.19 -10.10 23.74
C THR A 52 -22.43 -8.82 24.05
N PRO A 53 -22.48 -8.31 25.31
CA PRO A 53 -21.82 -7.07 25.72
C PRO A 53 -20.29 -7.05 25.56
N ASP A 54 -19.64 -8.21 25.52
CA ASP A 54 -18.19 -8.37 25.32
C ASP A 54 -17.90 -9.59 24.42
N PRO A 55 -17.82 -9.42 23.09
CA PRO A 55 -17.39 -10.51 22.23
C PRO A 55 -15.89 -10.81 22.47
N PRO A 56 -15.47 -12.09 22.45
CA PRO A 56 -14.07 -12.44 22.59
C PRO A 56 -13.23 -11.81 21.47
N PRO A 57 -11.96 -11.46 21.73
CA PRO A 57 -11.09 -10.85 20.73
C PRO A 57 -10.93 -11.77 19.51
N ILE A 58 -11.31 -11.28 18.33
CA ILE A 58 -11.06 -11.99 17.07
C ILE A 58 -9.65 -11.64 16.61
N ASP A 59 -8.75 -12.63 16.56
CA ASP A 59 -7.42 -12.43 15.99
C ASP A 59 -7.53 -12.24 14.46
N PRO A 60 -7.17 -11.06 13.92
CA PRO A 60 -7.23 -10.80 12.48
C PRO A 60 -6.19 -11.60 11.67
N HIS A 61 -5.13 -12.11 12.31
CA HIS A 61 -4.03 -12.81 11.66
C HIS A 61 -4.30 -14.30 11.46
N LEU A 62 -5.42 -14.80 11.98
CA LEU A 62 -5.87 -16.17 11.72
C LEU A 62 -6.68 -16.24 10.40
N PRO A 63 -6.50 -17.31 9.61
CA PRO A 63 -7.34 -17.61 8.45
C PRO A 63 -8.83 -17.66 8.82
N LYS A 64 -9.69 -17.19 7.93
CA LYS A 64 -11.15 -17.21 8.09
C LYS A 64 -11.82 -18.22 7.15
N PRO A 65 -13.01 -18.72 7.52
CA PRO A 65 -13.82 -19.50 6.59
C PRO A 65 -14.11 -18.69 5.32
N GLY A 66 -13.71 -19.23 4.16
CA GLY A 66 -13.87 -18.58 2.85
C GLY A 66 -12.69 -17.73 2.38
N ASP A 67 -11.61 -17.64 3.15
CA ASP A 67 -10.34 -17.13 2.61
C ASP A 67 -9.76 -18.15 1.61
N SER A 68 -9.13 -17.64 0.55
CA SER A 68 -8.26 -18.43 -0.31
C SER A 68 -6.96 -18.80 0.42
N ASP A 69 -6.21 -19.78 -0.09
CA ASP A 69 -4.90 -20.15 0.47
C ASP A 69 -3.93 -18.94 0.51
N ALA A 70 -3.98 -18.08 -0.51
CA ALA A 70 -3.15 -16.88 -0.58
C ALA A 70 -3.54 -15.83 0.47
N VAL A 71 -4.85 -15.60 0.67
CA VAL A 71 -5.34 -14.67 1.70
C VAL A 71 -5.05 -15.21 3.11
N ALA A 72 -5.24 -16.51 3.33
CA ALA A 72 -4.92 -17.17 4.59
C ALA A 72 -3.42 -17.04 4.93
N ALA A 73 -2.55 -17.34 3.96
CA ALA A 73 -1.11 -17.18 4.11
C ALA A 73 -0.69 -15.72 4.37
N TRP A 74 -1.32 -14.76 3.68
CA TRP A 74 -1.10 -13.34 3.91
C TRP A 74 -1.46 -12.91 5.35
N ARG A 75 -2.60 -13.35 5.89
CA ARG A 75 -3.01 -13.02 7.27
C ARG A 75 -1.97 -13.48 8.29
N VAL A 76 -1.57 -14.75 8.19
CA VAL A 76 -0.58 -15.36 9.08
C VAL A 76 0.76 -14.64 8.94
N ARG A 77 1.23 -14.40 7.72
CA ARG A 77 2.48 -13.68 7.45
C ARG A 77 2.47 -12.30 8.10
N MET A 78 1.41 -11.52 7.94
CA MET A 78 1.33 -10.17 8.51
C MET A 78 1.26 -10.14 10.04
N GLY A 79 1.04 -11.28 10.70
CA GLY A 79 1.15 -11.42 12.16
C GLY A 79 2.61 -11.50 12.64
N THR A 80 3.53 -11.90 11.78
CA THR A 80 4.96 -12.07 12.10
C THR A 80 5.68 -10.74 12.28
N ASP A 81 6.74 -10.73 13.08
CA ASP A 81 7.56 -9.54 13.30
C ASP A 81 8.39 -9.18 12.07
N ASP A 82 8.83 -10.19 11.31
CA ASP A 82 9.53 -10.00 10.03
C ASP A 82 8.68 -9.22 9.04
N ALA A 83 7.41 -9.63 8.84
CA ALA A 83 6.50 -8.90 7.95
C ALA A 83 6.23 -7.47 8.42
N LYS A 84 6.12 -7.23 9.73
CA LYS A 84 6.00 -5.88 10.28
C LYS A 84 7.25 -5.04 9.99
N GLN A 85 8.43 -5.64 10.04
CA GLN A 85 9.68 -4.94 9.77
C GLN A 85 9.83 -4.59 8.28
N ILE A 86 9.49 -5.52 7.38
CA ILE A 86 9.43 -5.24 5.94
C ILE A 86 8.40 -4.13 5.68
N TYR A 87 7.23 -4.18 6.33
CA TYR A 87 6.18 -3.18 6.11
C TYR A 87 6.62 -1.74 6.44
N LYS A 88 7.51 -1.55 7.43
CA LYS A 88 8.05 -0.21 7.75
C LYS A 88 8.80 0.45 6.59
N GLN A 89 9.36 -0.33 5.66
CA GLN A 89 10.05 0.21 4.48
C GLN A 89 9.12 1.02 3.57
N ARG A 90 7.81 0.75 3.63
CA ARG A 90 6.79 1.55 2.90
C ARG A 90 6.78 3.01 3.36
N ALA A 91 6.90 3.26 4.66
CA ALA A 91 6.85 4.61 5.21
C ALA A 91 7.98 5.48 4.65
N ALA A 92 9.19 4.92 4.55
CA ALA A 92 10.36 5.60 4.02
C ALA A 92 10.23 6.01 2.53
N THR A 93 9.42 5.30 1.75
CA THR A 93 9.30 5.53 0.30
C THR A 93 8.07 6.36 -0.09
N ALA A 94 6.92 6.13 0.54
CA ALA A 94 5.66 6.74 0.12
C ALA A 94 5.19 7.90 1.03
N GLU A 95 5.46 7.84 2.34
CA GLU A 95 4.84 8.79 3.29
C GLU A 95 5.52 10.15 3.26
N THR A 96 6.85 10.19 3.28
CA THR A 96 7.60 11.46 3.25
C THR A 96 7.36 12.24 1.96
N VAL A 97 7.28 11.55 0.81
CA VAL A 97 7.01 12.19 -0.49
C VAL A 97 5.62 12.81 -0.50
N ASN A 98 4.61 12.08 -0.02
CA ASN A 98 3.24 12.57 0.05
C ASN A 98 3.08 13.69 1.09
N ALA A 99 3.81 13.63 2.20
CA ALA A 99 3.86 14.69 3.20
C ALA A 99 4.46 15.97 2.62
N ASP A 100 5.61 15.91 1.94
CA ASP A 100 6.22 17.05 1.25
C ASP A 100 5.26 17.64 0.21
N ALA A 101 4.64 16.78 -0.61
CA ALA A 101 3.68 17.20 -1.62
C ALA A 101 2.57 18.06 -1.01
N LYS A 102 1.97 17.59 0.08
CA LYS A 102 0.86 18.25 0.76
C LYS A 102 1.30 19.50 1.53
N ALA A 103 2.36 19.39 2.33
CA ALA A 103 2.78 20.44 3.27
C ALA A 103 3.56 21.58 2.58
N HIS A 104 4.34 21.27 1.54
CA HIS A 104 5.34 22.20 1.00
C HIS A 104 5.19 22.47 -0.50
N ARG A 105 4.44 21.65 -1.24
CA ARG A 105 4.33 21.77 -2.72
C ARG A 105 2.93 22.10 -3.22
N GLY A 106 2.02 22.46 -2.32
CA GLY A 106 0.67 22.90 -2.66
C GLY A 106 -0.23 21.80 -3.22
N MET A 107 0.08 20.52 -2.96
CA MET A 107 -0.75 19.39 -3.41
C MET A 107 -1.85 19.01 -2.42
N ALA A 108 -1.97 19.72 -1.28
CA ALA A 108 -3.04 19.47 -0.30
C ALA A 108 -4.42 19.92 -0.82
N THR A 109 -4.46 21.03 -1.58
CA THR A 109 -5.67 21.57 -2.19
C THR A 109 -5.36 22.06 -3.60
N THR A 110 -6.32 21.92 -4.52
CA THR A 110 -6.15 22.37 -5.91
C THR A 110 -7.24 23.36 -6.29
N ALA A 111 -6.85 24.48 -6.89
CA ALA A 111 -7.78 25.44 -7.49
C ALA A 111 -8.17 25.07 -8.93
N LEU A 112 -7.54 24.02 -9.49
CA LEU A 112 -7.78 23.56 -10.85
C LEU A 112 -9.08 22.75 -10.92
N ARG A 113 -9.85 22.95 -11.99
CA ARG A 113 -11.02 22.15 -12.33
C ARG A 113 -10.71 21.21 -13.50
N GLY A 114 -11.08 19.95 -13.38
CA GLY A 114 -10.87 18.90 -14.38
C GLY A 114 -9.65 18.02 -14.10
N LEU A 115 -9.79 16.71 -14.33
CA LEU A 115 -8.76 15.71 -14.02
C LEU A 115 -7.46 15.96 -14.78
N ASP A 116 -7.52 16.36 -16.05
CA ASP A 116 -6.31 16.58 -16.87
C ASP A 116 -5.40 17.66 -16.28
N LYS A 117 -5.98 18.75 -15.78
CA LYS A 117 -5.21 19.84 -15.17
C LYS A 117 -4.59 19.43 -13.84
N VAL A 118 -5.35 18.70 -13.01
CA VAL A 118 -4.88 18.17 -11.72
C VAL A 118 -3.76 17.15 -11.94
N THR A 119 -3.96 16.22 -12.88
CA THR A 119 -2.96 15.23 -13.29
C THR A 119 -1.69 15.90 -13.81
N GLY A 120 -1.81 16.90 -14.69
CA GLY A 120 -0.66 17.65 -15.18
C GLY A 120 0.13 18.34 -14.07
N SER A 121 -0.55 18.87 -13.04
CA SER A 121 0.11 19.43 -11.86
C SER A 121 0.83 18.36 -11.03
N ALA A 122 0.17 17.22 -10.78
CA ALA A 122 0.76 16.10 -10.06
C ALA A 122 1.99 15.52 -10.81
N CYS A 123 1.93 15.41 -12.14
CA CYS A 123 3.06 14.98 -12.96
C CYS A 123 4.24 15.95 -12.88
N ARG A 124 3.99 17.27 -12.86
CA ARG A 124 5.05 18.26 -12.67
C ARG A 124 5.72 18.11 -11.30
N PHE A 125 4.93 17.93 -10.24
CA PHE A 125 5.49 17.65 -8.91
C PHE A 125 6.33 16.36 -8.91
N ALA A 126 5.80 15.26 -9.47
CA ALA A 126 6.53 13.99 -9.51
C ALA A 126 7.86 14.12 -10.28
N LEU A 127 7.86 14.81 -11.42
CA LEU A 127 9.07 15.04 -12.22
C LEU A 127 10.10 15.87 -11.45
N THR A 128 9.70 17.02 -10.89
CA THR A 128 10.64 17.89 -10.17
C THR A 128 11.17 17.25 -8.90
N TYR A 129 10.32 16.53 -8.16
CA TYR A 129 10.73 15.75 -6.99
C TYR A 129 11.78 14.70 -7.36
N ASN A 130 11.56 13.94 -8.44
CA ASN A 130 12.50 12.93 -8.90
C ASN A 130 13.84 13.54 -9.35
N ILE A 131 13.83 14.69 -10.04
CA ILE A 131 15.05 15.41 -10.43
C ILE A 131 15.82 15.84 -9.18
N LEU A 132 15.16 16.47 -8.20
CA LEU A 132 15.81 16.90 -6.96
C LEU A 132 16.39 15.71 -6.18
N ARG A 133 15.64 14.59 -6.13
CA ARG A 133 16.13 13.39 -5.46
C ARG A 133 17.33 12.78 -6.18
N PHE A 134 17.30 12.76 -7.52
CA PHE A 134 18.42 12.29 -8.33
C PHE A 134 19.68 13.12 -8.09
N LEU A 135 19.56 14.45 -8.04
CA LEU A 135 20.69 15.34 -7.76
C LEU A 135 21.28 15.09 -6.36
N ILE A 136 20.45 14.85 -5.35
CA ILE A 136 20.91 14.57 -3.98
C ILE A 136 21.59 13.19 -3.86
N VAL A 137 21.10 12.18 -4.59
CA VAL A 137 21.63 10.81 -4.49
C VAL A 137 22.85 10.58 -5.39
N SER A 138 23.03 11.39 -6.44
CA SER A 138 24.14 11.28 -7.40
C SER A 138 25.32 12.20 -7.09
N ALA A 139 25.22 13.03 -6.05
CA ALA A 139 26.28 13.90 -5.54
C ALA A 139 27.02 13.21 -4.40
#